data_AF-A0A919N938-F1
#
_entry.id   AF-A0A919N938-F1
#
_cell.length_a   1.000
_cell.length_b   1.000
_cell.length_c   1.000
_cell.angle_alpha   90.00
_cell.angle_beta   90.00
_cell.angle_gamma   90.00
#
_symmetry.space_group_name_H-M   'P 1'
#
loop_
_entity.id
_entity.type
_entity.pdbx_description
1 polymer ?
#
loop_
_entity_poly.entity_id
_entity_poly.type
_entity_poly.pdbx_seq_one_letter_code
_entity_poly.pdbx_strand_id
1 'polypeptide(L)'
;MHAEPGPRLPRRGPAPPVERMDNAELARMVEAEHPYRGKALFELCDRLATDDDAVAKVAMLTRLTSLRRARLFDRVSLAWSAIIALLAAETENARREAYAAFRALDPDEQRDMLDYLEVTAIEEAHPRIA
;
A
#
# COMPACT_ATOMS: atom_id res chain seq x y z
N MET A 1 41.67 17.87 15.05
CA MET A 1 40.67 16.89 14.56
C MET A 1 39.30 17.56 14.65
N HIS A 2 38.80 18.13 13.55
CA HIS A 2 37.43 18.61 13.47
C HIS A 2 36.55 17.43 13.06
N ALA A 3 35.63 17.03 13.94
CA ALA A 3 34.59 16.07 13.59
C ALA A 3 33.58 16.78 12.68
N GLU A 4 33.35 16.24 11.50
CA GLU A 4 32.31 16.76 10.60
C GLU A 4 30.92 16.48 11.21
N PRO A 5 30.00 17.46 11.20
CA PRO A 5 28.65 17.25 11.68
C PRO A 5 27.94 16.24 10.77
N GLY A 6 27.48 15.14 11.36
CA GLY A 6 26.73 14.11 10.64
C GLY A 6 25.50 14.66 9.89
N PRO A 7 25.01 13.92 8.88
CA PRO A 7 23.92 14.38 8.03
C PRO A 7 22.70 14.76 8.86
N ARG A 8 22.25 16.01 8.71
CA ARG A 8 21.02 16.50 9.35
C ARG A 8 19.84 15.82 8.68
N LEU A 9 19.19 14.90 9.39
CA LEU A 9 17.92 14.35 8.96
C LEU A 9 16.94 15.51 8.72
N PRO A 10 16.21 15.52 7.59
CA PRO A 10 15.23 16.57 7.33
C PRO A 10 14.21 16.61 8.47
N ARG A 11 13.96 17.81 9.00
CA ARG A 11 12.94 18.02 10.04
C ARG A 11 11.59 17.62 9.46
N ARG A 12 11.06 16.47 9.89
CA ARG A 12 9.67 16.11 9.62
C ARG A 12 8.79 17.18 10.27
N GLY A 13 7.94 17.83 9.48
CA GLY A 13 6.87 18.67 10.01
C GLY A 13 5.93 17.88 10.93
N PRO A 14 4.99 18.55 11.61
CA PRO A 14 4.01 17.87 12.45
C PRO A 14 3.29 16.77 11.64
N ALA A 15 2.98 15.66 12.31
CA ALA A 15 2.27 14.56 11.66
C ALA A 15 0.88 15.06 11.21
N PRO A 16 0.50 14.84 9.94
CA PRO A 16 -0.84 15.19 9.47
C PRO A 16 -1.89 14.28 10.13
N PRO A 17 -3.10 14.78 10.37
CA PRO A 17 -4.19 14.03 11.01
C PRO A 17 -4.90 13.14 9.96
N VAL A 18 -4.19 12.12 9.46
CA VAL A 18 -4.69 11.24 8.37
C VAL A 18 -6.04 10.59 8.71
N GLU A 19 -6.30 10.31 9.98
CA GLU A 19 -7.55 9.72 10.46
C GLU A 19 -8.78 10.64 10.30
N ARG A 20 -8.56 11.93 10.00
CA ARG A 20 -9.62 12.92 9.74
C ARG A 20 -9.72 13.31 8.27
N MET A 21 -8.80 12.84 7.43
CA MET A 21 -8.72 13.19 6.02
C MET A 21 -9.67 12.33 5.19
N ASP A 22 -10.20 12.92 4.13
CA ASP A 22 -10.99 12.19 3.14
C ASP A 22 -10.10 11.31 2.24
N ASN A 23 -10.72 10.39 1.49
CA ASN A 23 -9.98 9.47 0.65
C ASN A 23 -9.16 10.15 -0.45
N ALA A 24 -9.60 11.31 -0.95
CA ALA A 24 -8.90 12.05 -1.98
C ALA A 24 -7.66 12.75 -1.42
N GLU A 25 -7.75 13.32 -0.22
CA GLU A 25 -6.62 13.88 0.53
C GLU A 25 -5.56 12.80 0.81
N LEU A 26 -5.98 11.63 1.30
CA LEU A 26 -5.10 10.51 1.54
C LEU A 26 -4.42 10.04 0.24
N ALA A 27 -5.19 9.85 -0.83
CA ALA A 27 -4.64 9.43 -2.12
C ALA A 27 -3.60 10.42 -2.66
N ARG A 28 -3.88 11.73 -2.59
CA ARG A 28 -2.94 12.78 -3.00
C ARG A 28 -1.64 12.74 -2.20
N MET A 29 -1.71 12.46 -0.90
CA MET A 29 -0.50 12.30 -0.08
C MET A 29 0.36 11.13 -0.55
N VAL A 30 -0.28 10.03 -0.97
CA VAL A 30 0.41 8.85 -1.48
C VAL A 30 1.06 9.16 -2.83
N GLU A 31 0.32 9.77 -3.75
CA GLU A 31 0.79 10.19 -5.08
C GLU A 31 1.95 11.19 -5.01
N ALA A 32 1.87 12.16 -4.08
CA ALA A 32 2.91 13.17 -3.87
C ALA A 32 4.15 12.62 -3.14
N GLU A 33 4.22 11.31 -2.91
CA GLU A 33 5.27 10.63 -2.16
C GLU A 33 5.55 11.23 -0.77
N HIS A 34 4.52 11.80 -0.14
CA HIS A 34 4.64 12.52 1.12
C HIS A 34 5.34 11.65 2.20
N PRO A 35 6.11 12.23 3.14
CA PRO A 35 6.78 11.45 4.19
C PRO A 35 5.87 10.54 5.02
N TYR A 36 4.57 10.85 5.06
CA TYR A 36 3.53 10.06 5.77
C TYR A 36 2.66 9.22 4.83
N ARG A 37 3.06 9.01 3.56
CA ARG A 37 2.29 8.23 2.56
C ARG A 37 1.95 6.81 3.01
N GLY A 38 2.85 6.15 3.75
CA GLY A 38 2.58 4.82 4.29
C GLY A 38 1.38 4.85 5.23
N LYS A 39 1.35 5.80 6.18
CA LYS A 39 0.22 6.01 7.09
C LYS A 39 -1.06 6.35 6.33
N ALA A 40 -0.97 7.20 5.31
CA ALA A 40 -2.13 7.57 4.49
C ALA A 40 -2.68 6.38 3.67
N LEU A 41 -1.81 5.52 3.14
CA LEU A 41 -2.20 4.31 2.44
C LEU A 41 -2.86 3.31 3.39
N PHE A 42 -2.31 3.10 4.59
CA PHE A 42 -2.92 2.20 5.57
C PHE A 42 -4.30 2.70 6.03
N GLU A 43 -4.45 4.00 6.26
CA GLU A 43 -5.74 4.60 6.57
C GLU A 43 -6.78 4.38 5.45
N LEU A 44 -6.37 4.44 4.16
CA LEU A 44 -7.24 4.05 3.05
C LEU A 44 -7.58 2.55 3.08
N CYS A 45 -6.60 1.70 3.42
CA CYS A 45 -6.78 0.26 3.50
C CYS A 45 -7.78 -0.14 4.59
N ASP A 46 -7.78 0.55 5.72
CA ASP A 46 -8.70 0.30 6.84
C ASP A 46 -10.18 0.55 6.46
N ARG A 47 -10.43 1.32 5.40
CA ARG A 47 -11.78 1.69 4.92
C ARG A 47 -12.36 0.73 3.88
N LEU A 48 -11.54 -0.17 3.32
CA LEU A 48 -11.88 -0.99 2.14
C LEU A 48 -13.12 -1.86 2.31
N ALA A 49 -13.38 -2.34 3.53
CA ALA A 49 -14.53 -3.21 3.81
C ALA A 49 -15.89 -2.49 3.68
N THR A 50 -15.91 -1.15 3.77
CA THR A 50 -17.14 -0.36 3.85
C THR A 50 -17.21 0.81 2.87
N ASP A 51 -16.16 1.06 2.09
CA ASP A 51 -16.04 2.23 1.22
C ASP A 51 -15.47 1.86 -0.17
N ASP A 52 -16.35 1.85 -1.18
CA ASP A 52 -15.97 1.56 -2.56
C ASP A 52 -15.08 2.64 -3.19
N ASP A 53 -15.14 3.91 -2.74
CA ASP A 53 -14.21 4.93 -3.21
C ASP A 53 -12.80 4.63 -2.68
N ALA A 54 -12.67 4.20 -1.42
CA ALA A 54 -11.40 3.75 -0.88
C ALA A 54 -10.82 2.57 -1.68
N VAL A 55 -11.66 1.58 -2.06
CA VAL A 55 -11.28 0.47 -2.95
C VAL A 55 -10.73 1.00 -4.27
N ALA A 56 -11.44 1.92 -4.93
CA ALA A 56 -11.01 2.49 -6.20
C ALA A 56 -9.69 3.27 -6.08
N LYS A 57 -9.50 4.05 -5.00
CA LYS A 57 -8.24 4.77 -4.77
C LYS A 57 -7.08 3.82 -4.52
N VAL A 58 -7.23 2.84 -3.63
CA VAL A 58 -6.18 1.87 -3.34
C VAL A 58 -5.80 1.10 -4.60
N ALA A 59 -6.78 0.61 -5.37
CA ALA A 59 -6.56 -0.07 -6.64
C ALA A 59 -5.73 0.76 -7.63
N MET A 60 -6.06 2.05 -7.78
CA MET A 60 -5.29 2.99 -8.61
C MET A 60 -3.85 3.16 -8.11
N LEU A 61 -3.68 3.35 -6.80
CA LEU A 61 -2.38 3.59 -6.17
C LEU A 61 -1.42 2.40 -6.34
N THR A 62 -1.91 1.15 -6.35
CA THR A 62 -1.07 -0.05 -6.56
C THR A 62 -0.27 -0.03 -7.88
N ARG A 63 -0.70 0.78 -8.85
CA ARG A 63 -0.04 0.92 -10.16
C ARG A 63 1.13 1.90 -10.16
N LEU A 64 1.30 2.69 -9.09
CA LEU A 64 2.40 3.64 -8.98
C LEU A 64 3.73 2.90 -8.79
N THR A 65 4.69 3.16 -9.67
CA THR A 65 6.06 2.61 -9.57
C THR A 65 6.72 2.97 -8.23
N SER A 66 6.42 4.15 -7.67
CA SER A 66 6.90 4.59 -6.37
C SER A 66 6.45 3.65 -5.24
N LEU A 67 5.21 3.15 -5.27
CA LEU A 67 4.73 2.19 -4.27
C LEU A 67 5.26 0.77 -4.48
N ARG A 68 5.47 0.35 -5.73
CA ARG A 68 6.11 -0.94 -6.04
C ARG A 68 7.56 -0.99 -5.55
N ARG A 69 8.27 0.13 -5.60
CA ARG A 69 9.66 0.25 -5.13
C ARG A 69 9.79 0.58 -3.65
N ALA A 70 8.77 1.18 -3.04
CA ALA A 70 8.77 1.50 -1.61
C ALA A 70 8.59 0.23 -0.77
N ARG A 71 9.69 -0.39 -0.36
CA ARG A 71 9.70 -1.60 0.48
C ARG A 71 9.51 -1.24 1.96
N LEU A 72 8.64 -1.98 2.63
CA LEU A 72 8.54 -2.11 4.08
C LEU A 72 9.38 -3.31 4.52
N PHE A 73 10.25 -3.10 5.52
CA PHE A 73 11.12 -4.13 6.10
C PHE A 73 11.91 -4.94 5.05
N ASP A 74 12.30 -4.29 3.94
CA ASP A 74 13.01 -4.85 2.78
C ASP A 74 12.34 -6.03 2.06
N ARG A 75 11.12 -6.41 2.44
CA ARG A 75 10.44 -7.60 1.90
C ARG A 75 9.19 -7.25 1.10
N VAL A 76 8.29 -6.47 1.68
CA VAL A 76 6.95 -6.24 1.11
C VAL A 76 6.86 -4.81 0.59
N SER A 77 6.48 -4.61 -0.67
CA SER A 77 6.27 -3.25 -1.19
C SER A 77 4.97 -2.64 -0.64
N LEU A 78 4.85 -1.32 -0.66
CA LEU A 78 3.58 -0.66 -0.35
C LEU A 78 2.48 -1.07 -1.33
N ALA A 79 2.83 -1.32 -2.60
CA ALA A 79 1.88 -1.87 -3.56
C ALA A 79 1.38 -3.26 -3.17
N TRP A 80 2.27 -4.16 -2.72
CA TRP A 80 1.86 -5.47 -2.21
C TRP A 80 0.97 -5.35 -0.97
N SER A 81 1.34 -4.48 -0.03
CA SER A 81 0.55 -4.25 1.19
C SER A 81 -0.89 -3.83 0.84
N ALA A 82 -1.04 -2.95 -0.16
CA ALA A 82 -2.33 -2.53 -0.67
C ALA A 82 -3.11 -3.66 -1.37
N ILE A 83 -2.45 -4.51 -2.18
CA ILE A 83 -3.11 -5.67 -2.82
C ILE A 83 -3.57 -6.67 -1.75
N ILE A 84 -2.74 -6.94 -0.74
CA ILE A 84 -3.08 -7.82 0.39
C ILE A 84 -4.28 -7.26 1.15
N ALA A 85 -4.32 -5.95 1.40
CA ALA A 85 -5.46 -5.30 2.04
C ALA A 85 -6.75 -5.41 1.20
N LEU A 86 -6.67 -5.26 -0.12
CA LEU A 86 -7.81 -5.49 -1.02
C LEU A 86 -8.33 -6.93 -0.94
N LEU A 87 -7.45 -7.93 -0.83
CA LEU A 87 -7.85 -9.32 -0.64
C LEU A 87 -8.50 -9.55 0.73
N ALA A 88 -7.95 -8.93 1.78
CA ALA A 88 -8.44 -9.03 3.16
C ALA A 88 -9.79 -8.34 3.40
N ALA A 89 -10.17 -7.38 2.56
CA ALA A 89 -11.45 -6.68 2.68
C ALA A 89 -12.68 -7.58 2.42
N GLU A 90 -12.48 -8.74 1.79
CA GLU A 90 -13.52 -9.76 1.52
C GLU A 90 -14.79 -9.26 0.81
N THR A 91 -14.74 -8.11 0.14
CA THR A 91 -15.80 -7.63 -0.75
C THR A 91 -15.54 -8.08 -2.19
N GLU A 92 -16.60 -8.28 -2.98
CA GLU A 92 -16.49 -8.67 -4.38
C GLU A 92 -15.71 -7.64 -5.21
N ASN A 93 -15.97 -6.35 -4.95
CA ASN A 93 -15.29 -5.25 -5.62
C ASN A 93 -13.78 -5.23 -5.30
N ALA A 94 -13.42 -5.32 -4.01
CA ALA A 94 -12.02 -5.32 -3.60
C ALA A 94 -11.26 -6.55 -4.13
N ARG A 95 -11.90 -7.73 -4.15
CA ARG A 95 -11.36 -8.95 -4.78
C ARG A 95 -11.06 -8.75 -6.26
N ARG A 96 -12.00 -8.19 -7.02
CA ARG A 96 -11.80 -7.92 -8.45
C ARG A 96 -10.62 -6.98 -8.69
N GLU A 97 -10.53 -5.91 -7.90
CA GLU A 97 -9.44 -4.94 -8.02
C GLU A 97 -8.09 -5.54 -7.57
N ALA A 98 -8.07 -6.38 -6.53
CA ALA A 98 -6.88 -7.11 -6.11
C ALA A 98 -6.33 -7.99 -7.23
N TYR A 99 -7.19 -8.76 -7.90
CA TYR A 99 -6.77 -9.62 -9.01
C TYR A 99 -6.26 -8.81 -10.20
N ALA A 100 -6.90 -7.68 -10.50
CA ALA A 100 -6.43 -6.79 -11.56
C ALA A 100 -5.07 -6.17 -11.23
N ALA A 101 -4.87 -5.73 -9.98
CA ALA A 101 -3.61 -5.18 -9.49
C ALA A 101 -2.49 -6.23 -9.48
N PHE A 102 -2.78 -7.46 -9.01
CA PHE A 102 -1.86 -8.59 -9.02
C PHE A 102 -1.41 -8.93 -10.45
N ARG A 103 -2.34 -9.05 -11.41
CA ARG A 103 -2.00 -9.32 -12.83
C ARG A 103 -1.17 -8.21 -13.47
N ALA A 104 -1.17 -7.00 -12.91
CA ALA A 104 -0.38 -5.88 -13.40
C ALA A 104 1.05 -5.83 -12.80
N LEU A 105 1.38 -6.72 -11.87
CA LEU A 105 2.75 -6.91 -11.37
C LEU A 105 3.59 -7.65 -12.40
N ASP A 106 4.92 -7.51 -12.33
CA ASP A 106 5.81 -8.32 -13.16
C ASP A 106 5.72 -9.80 -12.75
N PRO A 107 5.96 -10.77 -13.65
CA PRO A 107 5.81 -12.19 -13.34
C PRO A 107 6.65 -12.66 -12.13
N ASP A 108 7.82 -12.07 -11.91
CA ASP A 108 8.66 -12.37 -10.75
C ASP A 108 8.02 -11.85 -9.46
N GLU A 109 7.49 -10.62 -9.49
CA GLU A 109 6.76 -10.06 -8.35
C GLU A 109 5.47 -10.83 -8.04
N GLN A 110 4.77 -11.34 -9.06
CA GLN A 110 3.61 -12.20 -8.88
C GLN A 110 4.00 -13.49 -8.14
N ARG A 111 5.08 -14.16 -8.56
CA ARG A 111 5.57 -15.38 -7.92
C ARG A 111 6.00 -15.12 -6.49
N ASP A 112 6.83 -14.11 -6.25
CA ASP A 112 7.29 -13.78 -4.91
C ASP A 112 6.12 -13.42 -3.97
N MET A 113 5.06 -12.78 -4.49
CA MET A 113 3.87 -12.47 -3.70
C MET A 113 3.03 -13.70 -3.36
N LEU A 114 2.88 -14.64 -4.31
CA LEU A 114 2.20 -15.92 -4.05
C LEU A 114 2.97 -16.76 -3.02
N ASP A 115 4.30 -16.82 -3.14
CA ASP A 115 5.17 -17.49 -2.18
C ASP A 115 5.05 -16.85 -0.79
N TYR A 116 5.02 -15.51 -0.70
CA TYR A 116 4.81 -14.79 0.55
C TYR A 116 3.45 -15.09 1.20
N LEU A 117 2.40 -15.26 0.38
CA LEU A 117 1.04 -15.60 0.84
C LEU A 117 0.85 -17.10 1.09
N GLU A 118 1.85 -17.93 0.79
CA GLU A 118 1.81 -19.39 0.90
C GLU A 118 0.65 -20.02 0.09
N VAL A 119 0.35 -19.47 -1.08
CA VAL A 119 -0.71 -19.95 -1.99
C VAL A 119 -0.18 -20.19 -3.39
N THR A 120 -0.89 -21.00 -4.18
CA THR A 120 -0.50 -21.30 -5.57
C THR A 120 -1.23 -20.43 -6.58
N ALA A 121 -2.40 -19.92 -6.20
CA ALA A 121 -3.20 -18.99 -6.99
C ALA A 121 -3.70 -17.83 -6.14
N ILE A 122 -3.83 -16.65 -6.74
CA ILE A 122 -4.25 -15.45 -6.00
C ILE A 122 -5.69 -15.57 -5.49
N GLU A 123 -6.52 -16.37 -6.15
CA GLU A 123 -7.89 -16.67 -5.76
C GLU A 123 -7.97 -17.42 -4.42
N GLU A 124 -6.93 -18.18 -4.06
CA GLU A 124 -6.80 -18.92 -2.80
C GLU A 124 -6.37 -18.03 -1.62
N ALA A 125 -5.96 -16.78 -1.89
CA ALA A 125 -5.47 -15.87 -0.86
C ALA A 125 -6.63 -15.27 -0.04
N HIS A 126 -6.64 -15.59 1.26
CA HIS A 126 -7.54 -15.00 2.26
C HIS A 126 -6.72 -14.42 3.43
N PRO A 127 -5.88 -13.40 3.19
CA PRO A 127 -5.06 -12.81 4.24
C PRO A 127 -5.96 -12.20 5.33
N ARG A 128 -5.60 -12.46 6.58
CA ARG A 128 -6.24 -11.83 7.74
C ARG A 128 -5.34 -10.73 8.26
N ILE A 129 -5.83 -9.49 8.21
CA ILE A 129 -5.17 -8.35 8.85
C ILE A 129 -5.78 -8.24 10.25
N ALA A 130 -4.97 -8.52 11.26
CA ALA A 130 -5.35 -8.48 12.67
C ALA A 130 -4.98 -7.13 13.30
#